data_AF-A0A370G354-F1
#
_entry.id   AF-A0A370G354-F1
#
_cell.length_a   1.000
_cell.length_b   1.000
_cell.length_c   1.000
_cell.angle_alpha   90.00
_cell.angle_beta   90.00
_cell.angle_gamma   90.00
#
_symmetry.space_group_name_H-M   'P 1'
#
loop_
_entity.id
_entity.type
_entity.pdbx_description
1 polymer ?
#
loop_
_entity_poly.entity_id
_entity_poly.type
_entity_poly.pdbx_seq_one_letter_code
_entity_poly.pdbx_strand_id
1 'polypeptide(L)' 'MPGGGAYSLELTNGGLTSFGGGLAIRDKDGVVIGGIGVSGARTEDDIAIGRVALAAFS' A
#
# COMPACT_ATOMS: atom_id res chain seq x y z
N MET A 1 10.31 11.54 -2.13
CA MET A 1 10.55 12.96 -2.48
C MET A 1 12.06 13.22 -2.54
N PRO A 2 12.52 14.15 -3.40
CA PRO A 2 13.92 14.53 -3.48
C PRO A 2 14.49 14.89 -2.11
N GLY A 3 15.60 14.26 -1.72
CA GLY A 3 16.28 14.46 -0.43
C GLY A 3 15.80 13.59 0.75
N GLY A 4 14.77 12.76 0.57
CA GLY A 4 14.36 11.77 1.58
C GLY A 4 15.24 10.52 1.58
N GLY A 5 15.32 9.81 2.71
CA GLY A 5 16.16 8.60 2.85
C GLY A 5 15.78 7.43 1.93
N ALA A 6 14.59 7.48 1.29
CA ALA A 6 14.12 6.51 0.31
C ALA A 6 13.97 7.13 -1.10
N TYR A 7 14.77 8.15 -1.41
CA TYR A 7 14.78 8.76 -2.75
C TYR A 7 15.15 7.72 -3.82
N SER A 8 14.41 7.71 -4.93
CA SER A 8 14.56 6.75 -6.04
C SER A 8 14.15 5.31 -5.74
N LEU A 9 13.53 5.02 -4.59
CA LEU A 9 13.03 3.67 -4.27
C LEU A 9 11.99 3.20 -5.29
N GLU A 10 11.22 4.13 -5.86
CA GLU A 10 10.26 3.89 -6.94
C GLU A 10 10.87 3.24 -8.18
N LEU A 11 12.17 3.39 -8.41
CA LEU A 11 12.89 2.79 -9.54
C LEU A 11 13.35 1.35 -9.27
N THR A 12 13.17 0.85 -8.05
CA THR A 12 13.53 -0.52 -7.66
C THR A 12 12.38 -1.48 -7.90
N ASN A 13 12.66 -2.79 -7.90
CA ASN A 13 11.63 -3.86 -7.97
C ASN A 13 10.68 -3.77 -9.18
N GLY A 14 11.14 -3.20 -10.30
CA GLY A 14 10.35 -3.07 -11.52
C GLY A 14 9.31 -1.93 -11.49
N GLY A 15 9.34 -1.06 -10.47
CA GLY A 15 8.44 0.07 -10.32
C GLY A 15 7.67 0.00 -9.01
N LEU A 16 8.22 0.55 -7.95
CA LEU A 16 7.51 0.69 -6.68
C LEU A 16 6.67 1.98 -6.67
N THR A 17 5.46 1.90 -6.13
CA THR A 17 4.62 3.09 -5.92
C THR A 17 4.77 3.56 -4.49
N SER A 18 5.16 4.83 -4.29
CA SER A 18 5.29 5.46 -2.96
C SER A 18 4.05 6.28 -2.55
N PHE A 19 3.00 6.28 -3.38
CA PHE A 19 1.73 6.92 -3.09
C PHE A 19 0.79 5.96 -2.35
N GLY A 20 -0.15 6.52 -1.58
CA GLY A 20 -1.11 5.73 -0.80
C GLY A 20 -2.03 4.86 -1.66
N GLY A 21 -2.52 3.77 -1.08
CA GLY A 21 -3.38 2.78 -1.78
C GLY A 21 -2.89 1.33 -1.61
N GLY A 22 -1.63 1.13 -1.23
CA GLY A 22 -1.06 -0.18 -0.86
C GLY A 22 -1.10 -0.44 0.65
N LEU A 23 -1.67 -1.57 1.09
CA LEU A 23 -1.74 -1.99 2.49
C LEU A 23 -1.28 -3.45 2.65
N ALA A 24 -0.52 -3.73 3.72
CA ALA A 24 -0.11 -5.10 4.05
C ALA A 24 -1.26 -5.86 4.73
N ILE A 25 -1.48 -7.11 4.32
CA ILE A 25 -2.41 -8.04 4.95
C ILE A 25 -1.64 -8.83 5.99
N ARG A 26 -2.16 -8.86 7.23
CA ARG A 26 -1.57 -9.61 8.34
C ARG A 26 -2.55 -10.64 8.87
N ASP A 27 -2.04 -11.80 9.28
CA ASP A 27 -2.84 -12.77 10.02
C ASP A 27 -3.05 -12.36 11.49
N LYS A 28 -3.77 -13.19 12.24
CA LYS A 28 -4.04 -12.98 13.67
C LYS A 28 -2.79 -12.89 14.55
N ASP A 29 -1.67 -13.46 14.10
CA ASP A 29 -0.39 -13.49 14.80
C ASP A 29 0.52 -12.33 14.33
N GLY A 30 0.01 -11.46 13.46
CA GLY A 30 0.69 -10.28 12.93
C GLY A 30 1.62 -10.55 11.75
N VAL A 31 1.66 -11.79 11.24
CA VAL A 31 2.52 -12.21 10.13
C VAL A 31 1.97 -11.64 8.83
N VAL A 32 2.84 -11.03 8.01
CA VAL A 32 2.45 -10.52 6.70
C VAL A 32 2.25 -11.69 5.75
N ILE A 33 1.02 -11.84 5.25
CA ILE A 33 0.61 -12.93 4.34
C ILE A 33 0.34 -12.44 2.92
N GLY A 34 0.38 -11.13 2.69
CA GLY A 34 0.15 -10.53 1.38
C GLY A 34 0.00 -9.02 1.45
N GLY A 35 -0.53 -8.44 0.37
CA GLY A 35 -0.85 -7.03 0.28
C GLY A 35 -2.03 -6.78 -0.65
N ILE A 36 -2.74 -5.69 -0.42
CA ILE A 36 -3.81 -5.17 -1.27
C ILE A 36 -3.38 -3.82 -1.83
N GLY A 37 -3.64 -3.59 -3.11
CA GLY A 37 -3.42 -2.31 -3.80
C GLY A 37 -4.70 -1.83 -4.46
N VAL A 38 -5.08 -0.57 -4.19
CA VAL A 38 -6.22 0.11 -4.85
C VAL A 38 -5.69 1.32 -5.61
N SER A 39 -6.20 1.52 -6.82
CA SER A 39 -5.85 2.65 -7.68
C SER A 39 -7.01 2.97 -8.61
N GLY A 40 -7.31 4.26 -8.76
CA GLY A 40 -8.30 4.75 -9.73
C GLY A 40 -9.10 5.97 -9.26
N ALA A 41 -8.98 6.35 -7.99
CA ALA A 41 -9.63 7.53 -7.42
C ALA A 41 -8.60 8.57 -6.94
N ARG A 42 -9.01 9.50 -6.08
CA ARG A 42 -8.05 10.32 -5.33
C ARG A 42 -7.30 9.43 -4.35
N THR A 43 -6.05 9.78 -4.03
CA THR A 43 -5.22 8.96 -3.14
C THR A 43 -5.88 8.66 -1.80
N GLU A 44 -6.60 9.63 -1.23
CA GLU A 44 -7.34 9.45 0.02
C GLU A 44 -8.48 8.42 -0.11
N ASP A 45 -9.16 8.42 -1.26
CA ASP A 45 -10.24 7.48 -1.57
C ASP A 45 -9.68 6.07 -1.79
N ASP A 46 -8.57 5.93 -2.51
CA ASP A 46 -7.88 4.64 -2.72
C ASP A 46 -7.42 4.03 -1.38
N ILE A 47 -6.89 4.85 -0.47
CA ILE A 47 -6.55 4.42 0.91
C ILE A 47 -7.81 3.97 1.66
N ALA A 48 -8.91 4.73 1.57
CA ALA A 48 -10.15 4.41 2.27
C ALA A 48 -10.75 3.09 1.79
N ILE A 49 -10.80 2.87 0.48
CA ILE A 49 -11.26 1.62 -0.12
C ILE A 49 -10.37 0.45 0.31
N GLY A 50 -9.05 0.62 0.28
CA GLY A 50 -8.11 -0.41 0.73
C GLY A 50 -8.34 -0.81 2.19
N ARG A 51 -8.63 0.16 3.08
CA ARG A 51 -8.95 -0.12 4.49
C ARG A 51 -10.25 -0.88 4.65
N VAL A 52 -11.29 -0.52 3.91
CA VAL A 52 -12.58 -1.23 3.93
C VAL A 52 -12.42 -2.67 3.44
N ALA A 53 -11.67 -2.87 2.35
CA ALA A 53 -11.40 -4.21 1.83
C ALA A 53 -10.61 -5.07 2.83
N LEU A 54 -9.60 -4.50 3.50
CA LEU A 54 -8.85 -5.20 4.54
C LEU A 54 -9.75 -5.58 5.73
N ALA A 55 -10.65 -4.69 6.15
CA ALA A 55 -11.62 -4.96 7.21
C ALA A 55 -12.65 -6.04 6.83
N ALA A 56 -13.01 -6.17 5.55
CA ALA A 56 -13.91 -7.22 5.06
C ALA A 56 -13.21 -8.59 4.92
N PHE A 57 -11.89 -8.60 4.82
CA PHE A 57 -11.08 -9.81 4.72
C PHE A 57 -10.75 -10.43 6.11
N SER A 58 -10.92 -9.66 7.20
CA SER A 58 -10.53 -10.05 8.56
C SER A 58 -11.64 -10.75 9.34
#